data_AF-A0A496WN81-F1
#
_entry.id   AF-A0A496WN81-F1
#
_cell.length_a   1.000
_cell.length_b   1.000
_cell.length_c   1.000
_cell.angle_alpha   90.00
_cell.angle_beta   90.00
_cell.angle_gamma   90.00
#
_symmetry.space_group_name_H-M   'P 1'
#
loop_
_entity.id
_entity.type
_entity.pdbx_description
1 polymer ?
#
loop_
_entity_poly.entity_id
_entity_poly.type
_entity_poly.pdbx_seq_one_letter_code
_entity_poly.pdbx_strand_id
1 'polypeptide(L)'
;SRHSTGIVRSNPPWDALTTSKRVKYLKSVWRELRQIEKNGTEAEYDEKAAKFYGLLRAAWERLVEEKLLNKVVQRFSREVPTQRLKRLIDIEQPDIDRVDAAMTKCSALIDGHDDAAGVYQNMPNLDCVMDDIKDIEEYLAELQGRNRN
;
A
#
# COMPACT_ATOMS: atom_id res chain seq x y z
N SER A 1 1.72 15.32 39.07
CA SER A 1 1.26 14.00 38.57
C SER A 1 1.19 14.06 37.05
N ARG A 2 2.12 13.42 36.34
CA ARG A 2 2.04 13.21 34.87
C ARG A 2 2.09 11.71 34.63
N HIS A 3 0.97 11.05 34.91
CA HIS A 3 0.73 9.68 34.48
C HIS A 3 -0.14 9.71 33.24
N SER A 4 0.48 9.59 32.07
CA SER A 4 -0.18 9.09 30.88
C SER A 4 0.76 8.06 30.27
N THR A 5 0.45 6.81 30.60
CA THR A 5 1.15 5.59 30.22
C THR A 5 1.17 5.41 28.71
N GLY A 6 2.31 4.96 28.18
CA GLY A 6 2.39 4.48 26.80
C GLY A 6 1.62 3.17 26.69
N ILE A 7 0.57 3.15 25.87
CA ILE A 7 -0.09 1.90 25.51
C ILE A 7 0.90 1.12 24.64
N VAL A 8 1.55 0.11 25.21
CA VAL A 8 2.37 -0.84 24.46
C VAL A 8 1.42 -1.68 23.61
N ARG A 9 1.16 -1.25 22.38
CA ARG A 9 0.47 -2.09 21.40
C ARG A 9 1.41 -3.25 21.04
N SER A 10 0.90 -4.48 21.07
CA SER A 10 1.68 -5.70 20.79
C SER A 10 2.22 -5.73 19.36
N ASN A 11 1.57 -5.01 18.43
CA ASN A 11 2.06 -4.79 17.08
C ASN A 11 2.49 -3.33 16.87
N PRO A 12 3.58 -3.10 16.12
CA PRO A 12 3.97 -1.74 15.71
C PRO A 12 2.83 -1.06 14.93
N PRO A 13 2.70 0.28 15.05
CA PRO A 13 1.72 1.04 14.28
C PRO A 13 1.95 0.87 12.78
N TRP A 14 0.91 1.03 11.96
CA TRP A 14 0.95 0.88 10.50
C TRP A 14 2.17 1.58 9.86
N ASP A 15 2.47 2.78 10.35
CA ASP A 15 3.58 3.60 9.87
C ASP A 15 4.96 2.95 10.06
N ALA A 16 5.12 2.13 11.09
CA ALA A 16 6.36 1.41 11.40
C ALA A 16 6.45 0.03 10.72
N LEU A 17 5.41 -0.41 9.99
CA LEU A 17 5.44 -1.68 9.27
C LEU A 17 6.27 -1.55 7.99
N THR A 18 7.16 -2.51 7.77
CA THR A 18 7.87 -2.72 6.50
C THR A 18 6.88 -3.10 5.41
N THR A 19 7.29 -2.94 4.15
CA THR A 19 6.48 -3.32 2.98
C THR A 19 5.93 -4.75 3.08
N SER A 20 6.76 -5.74 3.40
CA SER A 20 6.32 -7.15 3.55
C SER A 20 5.27 -7.34 4.66
N LYS A 21 5.39 -6.61 5.77
CA LYS A 21 4.40 -6.68 6.87
C LYS A 21 3.08 -6.02 6.48
N ARG A 22 3.13 -4.94 5.68
CA ARG A 22 1.94 -4.28 5.12
C ARG A 22 1.20 -5.21 4.16
N VAL A 23 1.89 -5.89 3.25
CA VAL A 23 1.29 -6.91 2.35
C VAL A 23 0.62 -8.02 3.15
N LYS A 24 1.27 -8.53 4.21
CA LYS A 24 0.64 -9.53 5.10
C LYS A 24 -0.63 -9.00 5.78
N TYR A 25 -0.64 -7.74 6.18
CA TYR A 25 -1.83 -7.10 6.77
C TYR A 25 -2.95 -6.90 5.74
N LEU A 26 -2.62 -6.49 4.51
CA LEU A 26 -3.58 -6.39 3.40
C LEU A 26 -4.25 -7.75 3.14
N LYS A 27 -3.51 -8.86 3.20
CA LYS A 27 -4.08 -10.23 3.13
C LYS A 27 -5.00 -10.58 4.31
N SER A 28 -4.81 -10.00 5.50
CA SER A 28 -5.81 -10.12 6.58
C SER A 28 -7.07 -9.32 6.30
N VAL A 29 -6.92 -8.09 5.79
CA VAL A 29 -8.06 -7.23 5.43
C VAL A 29 -8.87 -7.87 4.29
N TRP A 30 -8.23 -8.47 3.29
CA TRP A 30 -8.92 -9.23 2.24
C TRP A 30 -9.75 -10.40 2.79
N ARG A 31 -9.26 -11.12 3.80
CA ARG A 31 -10.04 -12.18 4.46
C ARG A 31 -11.27 -11.63 5.17
N GLU A 32 -11.18 -10.42 5.74
CA GLU A 32 -12.32 -9.73 6.34
C GLU A 32 -13.33 -9.29 5.27
N LEU A 33 -12.87 -8.68 4.18
CA LEU A 33 -13.71 -8.35 3.02
C LEU A 33 -14.47 -9.58 2.51
N ARG A 34 -13.80 -10.74 2.44
CA ARG A 34 -14.43 -12.00 2.05
C ARG A 34 -15.54 -12.46 2.99
N GLN A 35 -15.44 -12.16 4.28
CA GLN A 35 -16.53 -12.46 5.22
C GLN A 35 -17.69 -11.48 5.07
N ILE A 36 -17.41 -10.21 4.78
CA ILE A 36 -18.43 -9.17 4.55
C ILE A 36 -19.20 -9.46 3.26
N GLU A 37 -18.53 -9.81 2.17
CA GLU A 37 -19.20 -10.17 0.91
C GLU A 37 -20.20 -11.32 1.10
N LYS A 38 -19.89 -12.27 1.98
CA LYS A 38 -20.75 -13.42 2.25
C LYS A 38 -21.90 -13.12 3.21
N ASN A 39 -21.68 -12.32 4.25
CA ASN A 39 -22.58 -12.23 5.40
C ASN A 39 -23.05 -10.81 5.74
N GLY A 40 -22.48 -9.80 5.08
CA GLY A 40 -22.73 -8.38 5.34
C GLY A 40 -23.49 -7.71 4.21
N THR A 41 -23.47 -6.39 4.23
CA THR A 41 -24.10 -5.52 3.23
C THR A 41 -23.10 -4.97 2.24
N GLU A 42 -23.59 -4.52 1.08
CA GLU A 42 -22.79 -3.83 0.07
C GLU A 42 -22.12 -2.56 0.64
N ALA A 43 -22.86 -1.78 1.44
CA ALA A 43 -22.30 -0.59 2.09
C ALA A 43 -21.13 -0.90 3.05
N GLU A 44 -21.22 -2.01 3.81
CA GLU A 44 -20.12 -2.45 4.67
C GLU A 44 -18.92 -2.93 3.86
N TYR A 45 -19.17 -3.58 2.71
CA TYR A 45 -18.11 -3.97 1.79
C TYR A 45 -17.40 -2.74 1.24
N ASP A 46 -18.17 -1.75 0.78
CA ASP A 46 -17.63 -0.56 0.15
C ASP A 46 -16.80 0.28 1.11
N GLU A 47 -17.28 0.51 2.34
CA GLU A 47 -16.52 1.21 3.37
C GLU A 47 -15.20 0.50 3.67
N LYS A 48 -15.24 -0.84 3.77
CA LYS A 48 -14.06 -1.65 4.05
C LYS A 48 -13.09 -1.66 2.87
N ALA A 49 -13.60 -1.69 1.64
CA ALA A 49 -12.81 -1.68 0.42
C ALA A 49 -12.13 -0.32 0.21
N ALA A 50 -12.82 0.80 0.43
CA ALA A 50 -12.23 2.14 0.42
C ALA A 50 -11.03 2.22 1.39
N LYS A 51 -11.24 1.74 2.62
CA LYS A 51 -10.18 1.67 3.63
C LYS A 51 -9.02 0.76 3.21
N PHE A 52 -9.31 -0.38 2.58
CA PHE A 52 -8.31 -1.27 2.03
C PHE A 52 -7.44 -0.55 0.98
N TYR A 53 -8.04 0.19 0.04
CA TYR A 53 -7.31 0.90 -0.99
C TYR A 53 -6.48 2.08 -0.44
N GLY A 54 -6.95 2.73 0.63
CA GLY A 54 -6.13 3.66 1.43
C GLY A 54 -4.87 3.01 2.01
N LEU A 55 -5.00 1.80 2.55
CA LEU A 55 -3.86 1.03 3.06
C LEU A 55 -2.95 0.54 1.93
N LEU A 56 -3.51 0.08 0.81
CA LEU A 56 -2.74 -0.39 -0.34
C LEU A 56 -1.90 0.76 -0.92
N ARG A 57 -2.48 1.95 -1.10
CA ARG A 57 -1.74 3.16 -1.50
C ARG A 57 -0.56 3.43 -0.57
N ALA A 58 -0.80 3.43 0.74
CA ALA A 58 0.26 3.63 1.71
C ALA A 58 1.33 2.51 1.66
N ALA A 59 0.96 1.28 1.32
CA ALA A 59 1.91 0.19 1.12
C ALA A 59 2.79 0.41 -0.12
N TRP A 60 2.22 0.89 -1.23
CA TRP A 60 2.95 1.30 -2.42
C TRP A 60 3.94 2.44 -2.14
N GLU A 61 3.52 3.49 -1.43
CA GLU A 61 4.42 4.56 -1.01
C GLU A 61 5.62 4.04 -0.19
N ARG A 62 5.36 3.08 0.71
CA ARG A 62 6.41 2.46 1.52
C ARG A 62 7.33 1.57 0.69
N LEU A 63 6.80 0.84 -0.29
CA LEU A 63 7.59 0.05 -1.23
C LEU A 63 8.51 0.96 -2.04
N VAL A 64 7.98 2.08 -2.55
CA VAL A 64 8.76 3.07 -3.31
C VAL A 64 9.87 3.66 -2.44
N GLU A 65 9.55 4.09 -1.22
CA GLU A 65 10.54 4.62 -0.27
C GLU A 65 11.61 3.58 0.10
N GLU A 66 11.20 2.37 0.51
CA GLU A 66 12.12 1.37 1.08
C GLU A 66 12.93 0.63 0.02
N LYS A 67 12.32 0.34 -1.13
CA LYS A 67 12.85 -0.58 -2.14
C LYS A 67 13.21 0.16 -3.40
N LEU A 68 12.26 0.78 -4.09
CA LEU A 68 12.51 1.41 -5.39
C LEU A 68 13.58 2.50 -5.30
N LEU A 69 13.37 3.48 -4.41
CA LEU A 69 14.29 4.59 -4.16
C LEU A 69 15.40 4.24 -3.18
N ASN A 70 15.51 2.97 -2.74
CA ASN A 70 16.53 2.49 -1.82
C ASN A 70 16.75 3.47 -0.64
N LYS A 71 15.65 3.94 -0.03
CA LYS A 71 15.68 4.82 1.14
C LYS A 71 16.46 6.13 0.92
N VAL A 72 16.43 6.69 -0.30
CA VAL A 72 16.96 8.05 -0.58
C VAL A 72 16.00 9.11 -0.05
N VAL A 73 14.70 8.93 -0.24
CA VAL A 73 13.67 9.80 0.34
C VAL A 73 13.01 9.02 1.46
N GLN A 74 13.16 9.48 2.70
CA GLN A 74 12.54 8.83 3.87
C GLN A 74 11.81 9.86 4.70
N ARG A 75 10.58 9.55 5.13
CA ARG A 75 9.84 10.42 6.05
C ARG A 75 10.63 10.63 7.34
N PHE A 76 10.66 11.88 7.82
CA PHE A 76 11.36 12.31 9.03
C PHE A 76 12.89 12.19 9.02
N SER A 77 13.51 11.88 7.87
CA SER A 77 14.96 12.02 7.73
C SER A 77 15.35 13.50 7.66
N ARG A 78 16.39 13.88 8.39
CA ARG A 78 16.97 15.23 8.31
C ARG A 78 17.84 15.42 7.08
N GLU A 79 18.33 14.32 6.52
CA GLU A 79 19.30 14.31 5.44
C GLU A 79 18.79 13.49 4.26
N VAL A 80 19.22 13.87 3.06
CA VAL A 80 19.07 13.07 1.85
C VAL A 80 20.40 12.30 1.64
N PRO A 81 20.44 10.97 1.80
CA PRO A 81 21.66 10.19 1.70
C PRO A 81 22.08 10.00 0.23
N THR A 82 22.73 11.02 -0.34
CA THR A 82 23.15 11.09 -1.75
C THR A 82 23.99 9.88 -2.20
N GLN A 83 24.76 9.28 -1.29
CA GLN A 83 25.54 8.06 -1.55
C GLN A 83 24.69 6.84 -1.94
N ARG A 84 23.38 6.84 -1.66
CA ARG A 84 22.46 5.77 -2.05
C ARG A 84 21.96 5.90 -3.49
N LEU A 85 22.16 7.06 -4.14
CA LEU A 85 21.78 7.27 -5.55
C LEU A 85 22.48 6.31 -6.51
N LYS A 86 23.69 5.85 -6.17
CA LYS A 86 24.44 4.85 -6.95
C LYS A 86 23.69 3.51 -7.12
N ARG A 87 22.67 3.26 -6.30
CA ARG A 87 21.83 2.06 -6.34
C ARG A 87 20.51 2.25 -7.09
N LEU A 88 20.29 3.42 -7.72
CA LEU A 88 19.08 3.73 -8.50
C LEU A 88 19.32 3.67 -10.01
N ILE A 89 20.43 3.06 -10.43
CA ILE A 89 20.83 2.98 -11.85
C ILE A 89 19.97 2.03 -12.68
N ASP A 90 19.12 1.25 -12.03
CA ASP A 90 18.31 0.16 -12.57
C ASP A 90 16.80 0.48 -12.52
N ILE A 91 16.43 1.75 -12.29
CA ILE A 91 15.03 2.20 -12.40
C ILE A 91 14.72 2.46 -13.87
N GLU A 92 13.70 1.77 -14.37
CA GLU A 92 13.29 1.82 -15.77
C GLU A 92 11.85 2.32 -15.91
N GLN A 93 11.43 2.66 -17.13
CA GLN A 93 10.06 3.13 -17.40
C GLN A 93 8.97 2.17 -16.87
N PRO A 94 9.11 0.83 -16.98
CA PRO A 94 8.11 -0.09 -16.41
C PRO A 94 7.92 0.05 -14.89
N ASP A 95 8.95 0.45 -14.13
CA ASP A 95 8.82 0.72 -12.70
C ASP A 95 7.90 1.91 -12.45
N ILE A 96 8.08 2.97 -13.24
CA ILE A 96 7.33 4.21 -13.14
C ILE A 96 5.87 3.95 -13.52
N ASP A 97 5.65 3.26 -14.64
CA ASP A 97 4.31 2.95 -15.15
C ASP A 97 3.51 2.09 -14.16
N ARG A 98 4.15 1.08 -13.56
CA ARG A 98 3.49 0.20 -12.57
C ARG A 98 3.09 0.97 -11.32
N VAL A 99 3.97 1.83 -10.81
CA VAL A 99 3.66 2.70 -9.66
C VAL A 99 2.55 3.69 -10.01
N ASP A 100 2.60 4.33 -11.17
CA ASP A 100 1.59 5.30 -11.59
C ASP A 100 0.21 4.67 -11.75
N ALA A 101 0.13 3.50 -12.37
CA ALA A 101 -1.11 2.73 -12.50
C ALA A 101 -1.69 2.36 -11.13
N ALA A 102 -0.86 1.83 -10.22
CA ALA A 102 -1.29 1.45 -8.88
C ALA A 102 -1.77 2.67 -8.07
N MET A 103 -1.05 3.79 -8.15
CA MET A 103 -1.39 5.02 -7.43
C MET A 103 -2.66 5.65 -7.98
N THR A 104 -2.84 5.69 -9.30
CA THR A 104 -4.06 6.17 -9.97
C THR A 104 -5.27 5.36 -9.55
N LYS A 105 -5.16 4.02 -9.62
CA LYS A 105 -6.24 3.12 -9.19
C LYS A 105 -6.60 3.31 -7.73
N CYS A 106 -5.62 3.34 -6.83
CA CYS A 106 -5.91 3.53 -5.40
C CYS A 106 -6.52 4.90 -5.12
N SER A 107 -6.07 5.97 -5.78
CA SER A 107 -6.66 7.32 -5.62
C SER A 107 -8.13 7.34 -6.02
N ALA A 108 -8.46 6.83 -7.20
CA ALA A 108 -9.84 6.79 -7.70
C ALA A 108 -10.78 6.03 -6.73
N LEU A 109 -10.29 4.96 -6.09
CA LEU A 109 -11.08 4.14 -5.18
C LEU A 109 -11.16 4.69 -3.75
N ILE A 110 -10.31 5.65 -3.38
CA ILE A 110 -10.41 6.38 -2.10
C ILE A 110 -11.35 7.57 -2.25
N ASP A 111 -11.27 8.28 -3.38
CA ASP A 111 -11.99 9.55 -3.62
C ASP A 111 -13.43 9.34 -4.14
N GLY A 112 -13.82 8.10 -4.46
CA GLY A 112 -15.12 7.71 -5.03
C GLY A 112 -16.38 7.98 -4.18
N HIS A 113 -16.29 8.82 -3.14
CA HIS A 113 -17.44 9.30 -2.38
C HIS A 113 -18.11 10.54 -3.00
N ASP A 114 -17.40 11.33 -3.82
CA ASP A 114 -17.89 12.60 -4.39
C ASP A 114 -18.01 12.63 -5.93
N ASP A 115 -17.70 11.52 -6.62
CA ASP A 115 -17.86 11.47 -8.08
C ASP A 115 -19.33 11.24 -8.46
N ALA A 116 -19.91 12.27 -9.09
CA ALA A 116 -21.20 12.17 -9.75
C ALA A 116 -21.23 10.94 -10.66
N ALA A 117 -22.17 10.02 -10.35
CA ALA A 117 -22.53 8.81 -11.07
C ALA A 117 -21.95 8.70 -12.49
N GLY A 118 -20.79 8.04 -12.67
CA GLY A 118 -20.28 7.90 -14.03
C GLY A 118 -19.02 7.08 -14.29
N VAL A 119 -18.03 7.00 -13.39
CA VAL A 119 -16.70 6.46 -13.80
C VAL A 119 -16.28 5.19 -13.07
N TYR A 120 -16.67 4.97 -11.81
CA TYR A 120 -16.47 3.69 -11.11
C TYR A 120 -17.72 3.36 -10.30
N GLN A 121 -18.63 2.57 -10.90
CA GLN A 121 -19.94 2.38 -10.30
C GLN A 121 -19.93 1.50 -9.04
N ASN A 122 -18.92 0.66 -8.81
CA ASN A 122 -18.83 -0.23 -7.64
C ASN A 122 -17.38 -0.48 -7.24
N MET A 123 -17.14 -0.78 -5.96
CA MET A 123 -15.83 -1.22 -5.48
C MET A 123 -15.38 -2.51 -6.19
N PRO A 124 -14.07 -2.71 -6.40
CA PRO A 124 -13.54 -3.93 -7.01
C PRO A 124 -13.96 -5.18 -6.23
N ASN A 125 -14.27 -6.27 -6.95
CA ASN A 125 -14.59 -7.55 -6.35
C ASN A 125 -13.36 -8.19 -5.67
N LEU A 126 -13.59 -9.27 -4.90
CA LEU A 126 -12.52 -9.92 -4.14
C LEU A 126 -11.35 -10.46 -4.98
N ASP A 127 -11.60 -10.89 -6.21
CA ASP A 127 -10.55 -11.39 -7.10
C ASP A 127 -9.66 -10.24 -7.56
N CYS A 128 -10.26 -9.12 -7.98
CA CYS A 128 -9.54 -7.90 -8.31
C CYS A 128 -8.73 -7.37 -7.12
N VAL A 129 -9.30 -7.36 -5.91
CA VAL A 129 -8.60 -6.94 -4.69
C VAL A 129 -7.40 -7.87 -4.41
N MET A 130 -7.55 -9.18 -4.63
CA MET A 130 -6.46 -10.13 -4.45
C MET A 130 -5.36 -9.93 -5.49
N ASP A 131 -5.71 -9.67 -6.74
CA ASP A 131 -4.74 -9.40 -7.80
C ASP A 131 -3.94 -8.11 -7.53
N ASP A 132 -4.57 -7.08 -6.97
CA ASP A 132 -3.87 -5.87 -6.51
C ASP A 132 -2.87 -6.14 -5.37
N ILE A 133 -3.18 -7.11 -4.49
CA ILE A 133 -2.24 -7.55 -3.44
C ILE A 133 -1.06 -8.33 -4.06
N LYS A 134 -1.32 -9.17 -5.05
CA LYS A 134 -0.27 -9.91 -5.75
C LYS A 134 0.65 -8.96 -6.50
N ASP A 135 0.10 -7.93 -7.15
CA ASP A 135 0.88 -6.95 -7.90
C ASP A 135 1.98 -6.30 -7.05
N ILE A 136 1.63 -5.79 -5.86
CA ILE A 136 2.62 -5.22 -4.94
C ILE A 136 3.57 -6.28 -4.37
N GLU A 137 3.12 -7.52 -4.17
CA GLU A 137 3.95 -8.62 -3.66
C GLU A 137 4.99 -9.09 -4.68
N GLU A 138 4.59 -9.24 -5.94
CA GLU A 138 5.44 -9.58 -7.07
C GLU A 138 6.47 -8.48 -7.30
N TYR A 139 6.02 -7.22 -7.32
CA TYR A 139 6.96 -6.11 -7.51
C TYR A 139 7.97 -5.99 -6.36
N LEU A 140 7.53 -6.25 -5.12
CA LEU A 140 8.45 -6.33 -3.98
C LEU A 140 9.49 -7.43 -4.17
N ALA A 141 9.10 -8.60 -4.69
CA ALA A 141 10.02 -9.70 -4.96
C ALA A 141 11.01 -9.37 -6.08
N GLU A 142 10.53 -8.76 -7.18
CA GLU A 142 11.35 -8.26 -8.28
C GLU A 142 12.44 -7.31 -7.78
N LEU A 143 12.04 -6.27 -7.02
CA LEU A 143 12.98 -5.30 -6.46
C LEU A 143 13.99 -5.91 -5.47
N GLN A 144 13.62 -7.00 -4.78
CA GLN A 144 14.54 -7.73 -3.90
C GLN A 144 15.51 -8.62 -4.67
N GLY A 145 15.11 -9.10 -5.85
CA GLY A 145 15.96 -9.86 -6.76
C GLY A 145 16.98 -8.99 -7.51
N ARG A 146 16.75 -7.68 -7.63
CA ARG A 146 17.72 -6.75 -8.24
C ARG A 146 18.98 -6.68 -7.38
N ASN A 147 20.10 -7.12 -7.94
CA ASN A 147 21.37 -7.20 -7.22
C ASN A 147 22.03 -5.80 -7.13
N ARG A 148 21.49 -4.94 -6.25
CA ARG A 148 21.95 -3.57 -6.01
C ARG A 148 23.13 -3.55 -5.03
N ASN A 149 24.34 -3.86 -5.51
CA ASN A 149 25.59 -3.75 -4.75
C ASN A 149 25.80 -2.32 -4.19
#